data_AF-A0A9W9YZI1-F1
#
_entry.id   AF-A0A9W9YZI1-F1
#
_cell.length_a   1.000
_cell.length_b   1.000
_cell.length_c   1.000
_cell.angle_alpha   90.00
_cell.angle_beta   90.00
_cell.angle_gamma   90.00
#
_symmetry.space_group_name_H-M   'P 1'
#
loop_
_entity.id
_entity.type
_entity.pdbx_description
1 polymer ?
#
loop_
_entity_poly.entity_id
_entity_poly.type
_entity_poly.pdbx_seq_one_letter_code
_entity_poly.pdbx_strand_id
1 'polypeptide(L)'
;MAENGDDRKADLERLHTAYDDIDTVLLFIGYPRSRHTLVSALLDAHPNIMLSNELNLISFYKKSPELSKNQFFDKITSLSYFLATRGRRSKATNGTASDYVQLGYKVPNQWQGTFDQTLKILGDKVGWFTAALLSRETGRSTLELLEYEYHVKGKFIHVIRNPFDNIATMALRLLSLRLGEHAEKVRRHARQKVI
;
A
#
# COMPACT_ATOMS: atom_id res chain seq x y z
N MET A 1 23.76 -9.83 6.74
CA MET A 1 24.82 -9.23 5.91
C MET A 1 24.78 -7.75 6.21
N ALA A 2 25.85 -7.20 6.78
CA ALA A 2 25.92 -5.77 7.04
C ALA A 2 26.09 -5.07 5.68
N GLU A 3 25.08 -4.32 5.25
CA GLU A 3 25.22 -3.38 4.13
C GLU A 3 26.37 -2.43 4.48
N ASN A 4 27.35 -2.32 3.59
CA ASN A 4 28.49 -1.43 3.76
C ASN A 4 27.98 0.02 3.82
N GLY A 5 28.54 0.85 4.70
CA GLY A 5 28.06 2.23 4.89
C GLY A 5 28.15 3.10 3.62
N ASP A 6 29.00 2.71 2.68
CA ASP A 6 29.20 3.37 1.39
C ASP A 6 28.06 3.09 0.40
N ASP A 7 27.58 1.83 0.34
CA ASP A 7 26.47 1.41 -0.52
C ASP A 7 25.17 2.14 -0.14
N ARG A 8 24.90 2.26 1.16
CA ARG A 8 23.71 2.97 1.65
C ARG A 8 23.75 4.46 1.32
N LYS A 9 24.93 5.07 1.33
CA LYS A 9 25.08 6.50 1.00
C LYS A 9 24.80 6.73 -0.49
N ALA A 10 25.36 5.89 -1.36
CA ALA A 10 25.12 5.93 -2.79
C ALA A 10 23.62 5.70 -3.13
N ASP A 11 22.95 4.78 -2.44
CA ASP A 11 21.52 4.53 -2.61
C ASP A 11 20.65 5.73 -2.21
N LEU A 12 21.00 6.41 -1.11
CA LEU A 12 20.31 7.62 -0.67
C LEU A 12 20.52 8.78 -1.64
N GLU A 13 21.75 8.99 -2.13
CA GLU A 13 22.04 10.00 -3.14
C GLU A 13 21.25 9.73 -4.43
N ARG A 14 21.23 8.46 -4.90
CA ARG A 14 20.41 8.03 -6.05
C ARG A 14 18.93 8.32 -5.83
N LEU A 15 18.38 8.03 -4.65
CA LEU A 15 16.99 8.30 -4.30
C LEU A 15 16.69 9.80 -4.33
N HIS A 16 17.53 10.62 -3.69
CA HIS A 16 17.33 12.06 -3.61
C HIS A 16 17.41 12.73 -4.97
N THR A 17 18.33 12.32 -5.85
CA THR A 17 18.37 12.77 -7.25
C THR A 17 17.09 12.39 -8.00
N ALA A 18 16.56 11.19 -7.78
CA ALA A 18 15.34 10.75 -8.44
C ALA A 18 14.07 11.50 -7.95
N TYR A 19 14.12 12.20 -6.81
CA TYR A 19 12.96 12.91 -6.29
C TYR A 19 12.60 14.19 -7.05
N ASP A 20 13.55 14.75 -7.78
CA ASP A 20 13.32 15.91 -8.64
C ASP A 20 12.41 15.56 -9.83
N ASP A 21 12.43 14.31 -10.25
CA ASP A 21 11.64 13.77 -11.37
C ASP A 21 10.21 13.38 -11.01
N ILE A 22 9.86 13.37 -9.71
CA ILE A 22 8.55 12.95 -9.24
C ILE A 22 7.54 14.07 -9.50
N ASP A 23 6.49 13.74 -10.25
CA ASP A 23 5.40 14.65 -10.60
C ASP A 23 4.04 14.22 -10.03
N THR A 24 3.94 13.01 -9.49
CA THR A 24 2.66 12.42 -9.09
C THR A 24 2.75 11.79 -7.69
N VAL A 25 1.76 12.11 -6.85
CA VAL A 25 1.44 11.35 -5.64
C VAL A 25 0.20 10.51 -5.88
N LEU A 26 0.37 9.20 -5.89
CA LEU A 26 -0.68 8.21 -6.13
C LEU A 26 -1.34 7.77 -4.83
N LEU A 27 -2.64 7.95 -4.72
CA LEU A 27 -3.42 7.66 -3.54
C LEU A 27 -4.52 6.64 -3.84
N PHE A 28 -4.76 5.74 -2.90
CA PHE A 28 -5.90 4.83 -3.01
C PHE A 28 -7.11 5.42 -2.31
N ILE A 29 -8.28 5.29 -2.95
CA ILE A 29 -9.59 5.63 -2.39
C ILE A 29 -10.55 4.44 -2.50
N GLY A 30 -11.61 4.45 -1.70
CA GLY A 30 -12.67 3.45 -1.74
C GLY A 30 -12.72 2.62 -0.46
N TYR A 31 -13.31 1.43 -0.54
CA TYR A 31 -13.75 0.70 0.65
C TYR A 31 -12.77 -0.39 1.09
N PRO A 32 -12.79 -0.81 2.37
CA PRO A 32 -12.02 -1.98 2.81
C PRO A 32 -12.40 -3.23 2.02
N ARG A 33 -11.48 -4.21 1.96
CA ARG A 33 -11.67 -5.54 1.36
C ARG A 33 -11.81 -5.59 -0.17
N SER A 34 -11.68 -4.46 -0.87
CA SER A 34 -11.62 -4.40 -2.35
C SER A 34 -10.30 -4.84 -3.00
N ARG A 35 -9.41 -5.56 -2.29
CA ARG A 35 -8.09 -6.00 -2.80
C ARG A 35 -7.09 -4.89 -3.18
N HIS A 36 -7.23 -3.69 -2.61
CA HIS A 36 -6.27 -2.59 -2.81
C HIS A 36 -4.80 -2.97 -2.58
N THR A 37 -4.50 -3.85 -1.60
CA THR A 37 -3.12 -4.30 -1.35
C THR A 37 -2.52 -5.08 -2.52
N LEU A 38 -3.32 -5.87 -3.24
CA LEU A 38 -2.84 -6.60 -4.43
C LEU A 38 -2.47 -5.61 -5.55
N VAL A 39 -3.40 -4.70 -5.86
CA VAL A 39 -3.19 -3.69 -6.90
C VAL A 39 -2.00 -2.80 -6.57
N SER A 40 -1.90 -2.33 -5.32
CA SER A 40 -0.74 -1.54 -4.88
C SER A 40 0.57 -2.32 -4.98
N ALA A 41 0.60 -3.61 -4.64
CA ALA A 41 1.80 -4.42 -4.76
C ALA A 41 2.26 -4.63 -6.22
N LEU A 42 1.32 -4.72 -7.17
CA LEU A 42 1.61 -4.80 -8.60
C LEU A 42 2.14 -3.47 -9.15
N LEU A 43 1.57 -2.34 -8.71
CA LEU A 43 2.03 -1.02 -9.13
C LEU A 43 3.40 -0.67 -8.54
N ASP A 44 3.62 -1.02 -7.27
CA ASP A 44 4.91 -0.89 -6.58
C ASP A 44 6.01 -1.73 -7.26
N ALA A 45 5.64 -2.72 -8.08
CA ALA A 45 6.58 -3.52 -8.86
C ALA A 45 6.97 -2.88 -10.21
N HIS A 46 6.39 -1.74 -10.57
CA HIS A 46 6.68 -1.01 -11.81
C HIS A 46 8.00 -0.22 -11.68
N PRO A 47 8.84 -0.14 -12.73
CA PRO A 47 10.16 0.51 -12.67
C PRO A 47 10.15 1.97 -12.21
N ASN A 48 9.06 2.71 -12.41
CA ASN A 48 8.98 4.14 -12.09
C ASN A 48 8.01 4.49 -10.95
N ILE A 49 7.59 3.52 -10.15
CA ILE A 49 6.59 3.70 -9.09
C ILE A 49 7.09 3.07 -7.79
N MET A 50 7.01 3.81 -6.68
CA MET A 50 7.13 3.22 -5.34
C MET A 50 5.93 3.60 -4.47
N LEU A 51 5.27 2.61 -3.89
CA LEU A 51 4.06 2.77 -3.08
C LEU A 51 4.23 2.21 -1.68
N SER A 52 4.16 3.10 -0.71
CA SER A 52 3.98 2.73 0.69
C SER A 52 2.59 2.12 0.94
N ASN A 53 2.40 1.59 2.15
CA ASN A 53 1.16 0.94 2.54
C ASN A 53 0.83 1.28 3.99
N GLU A 54 -0.24 2.04 4.19
CA GLU A 54 -0.71 2.42 5.54
C GLU A 54 0.17 3.47 6.21
N LEU A 55 0.77 4.37 5.42
CA LEU A 55 1.43 5.59 5.91
C LEU A 55 0.41 6.64 6.36
N ASN A 56 -0.77 6.67 5.74
CA ASN A 56 -1.76 7.75 5.84
C ASN A 56 -1.20 9.09 5.35
N LEU A 57 -0.61 9.08 4.15
CA LEU A 57 0.22 10.14 3.57
C LEU A 57 -0.26 11.57 3.83
N ILE A 58 -1.53 11.90 3.53
CA ILE A 58 -2.07 13.27 3.73
C ILE A 58 -2.09 13.66 5.22
N SER A 59 -2.50 12.74 6.10
CA SER A 59 -2.48 12.99 7.54
C SER A 59 -1.08 13.02 8.12
N PHE A 60 -0.16 12.26 7.53
CA PHE A 60 1.26 12.30 7.90
C PHE A 60 1.85 13.67 7.55
N TYR A 61 1.64 14.15 6.32
CA TYR A 61 2.06 15.48 5.87
C TYR A 61 1.55 16.59 6.80
N LYS A 62 0.25 16.60 7.10
CA LYS A 62 -0.35 17.60 8.00
C LYS A 62 0.30 17.64 9.39
N LYS A 63 0.79 16.51 9.90
CA LYS A 63 1.40 16.39 11.23
C LYS A 63 2.90 16.67 11.23
N SER A 64 3.50 16.87 10.07
CA SER A 64 4.93 17.03 9.88
C SER A 64 5.25 18.22 8.96
N PRO A 65 4.74 19.43 9.27
CA PRO A 65 4.94 20.62 8.44
C PRO A 65 6.41 21.05 8.30
N GLU A 66 7.29 20.55 9.15
CA GLU A 66 8.72 20.83 9.14
C GLU A 66 9.54 20.00 8.14
N LEU A 67 8.94 18.96 7.54
CA LEU A 67 9.66 18.06 6.64
C LEU A 67 9.85 18.69 5.26
N SER A 68 11.09 18.64 4.77
CA SER A 68 11.37 18.93 3.37
C SER A 68 10.76 17.86 2.45
N LYS A 69 10.61 18.19 1.17
CA LYS A 69 10.17 17.26 0.12
C LYS A 69 10.92 15.92 0.18
N ASN A 70 12.25 15.97 0.27
CA ASN A 70 13.09 14.76 0.32
C ASN A 70 12.84 13.94 1.59
N GLN A 71 12.77 14.59 2.76
CA GLN A 71 12.51 13.89 4.01
C GLN A 71 11.10 13.25 4.04
N PHE A 72 10.12 13.91 3.42
CA PHE A 72 8.77 13.38 3.28
C PHE A 72 8.75 12.16 2.34
N PHE A 73 9.39 12.26 1.18
CA PHE A 73 9.51 11.17 0.21
C PHE A 73 10.31 9.99 0.74
N ASP A 74 11.33 10.23 1.56
CA ASP A 74 12.08 9.18 2.26
C ASP A 74 11.18 8.31 3.13
N LYS A 75 10.10 8.84 3.71
CA LYS A 75 9.15 8.03 4.49
C LYS A 75 8.35 7.09 3.60
N ILE A 76 8.01 7.53 2.39
CA ILE A 76 7.28 6.71 1.41
C ILE A 76 8.19 5.58 0.91
N THR A 77 9.40 5.93 0.45
CA THR A 77 10.35 4.98 -0.15
C THR A 77 10.87 3.99 0.89
N SER A 78 11.23 4.45 2.09
CA SER A 78 11.66 3.57 3.18
C SER A 78 10.58 2.57 3.58
N LEU A 79 9.32 3.00 3.62
CA LEU A 79 8.22 2.08 3.95
C LEU A 79 7.93 1.10 2.82
N SER A 80 7.96 1.56 1.54
CA SER A 80 7.84 0.66 0.38
C SER A 80 8.94 -0.42 0.41
N TYR A 81 10.21 -0.02 0.55
CA TYR A 81 11.34 -0.95 0.68
C TYR A 81 11.17 -1.93 1.85
N PHE A 82 10.79 -1.43 3.04
CA PHE A 82 10.56 -2.28 4.21
C PHE A 82 9.49 -3.35 3.96
N LEU A 83 8.40 -3.00 3.26
CA LEU A 83 7.32 -3.93 2.95
C LEU A 83 7.73 -4.94 1.88
N ALA A 84 8.51 -4.53 0.88
CA ALA A 84 9.03 -5.44 -0.14
C ALA A 84 10.00 -6.48 0.45
N THR A 85 10.77 -6.09 1.47
CA THR A 85 11.76 -6.96 2.12
C THR A 85 11.20 -7.70 3.33
N ARG A 86 10.10 -7.24 3.94
CA ARG A 86 9.49 -7.89 5.13
C ARG A 86 7.95 -7.97 5.08
N GLY A 87 7.40 -8.94 5.81
CA GLY A 87 5.95 -9.09 5.95
C GLY A 87 5.27 -9.65 4.71
N ARG A 88 4.01 -9.26 4.46
CA ARG A 88 3.17 -9.90 3.42
C ARG A 88 3.60 -9.60 1.98
N ARG A 89 4.21 -8.44 1.71
CA ARG A 89 4.71 -8.12 0.36
C ARG A 89 6.06 -8.81 0.05
N SER A 90 6.85 -9.15 1.06
CA SER A 90 8.05 -9.98 0.88
C SER A 90 7.81 -11.47 0.63
N LYS A 91 6.58 -11.96 0.81
CA LYS A 91 6.24 -13.39 0.74
C LYS A 91 5.48 -13.71 -0.54
N ALA A 92 5.82 -14.84 -1.15
CA ALA A 92 4.99 -15.41 -2.20
C ALA A 92 3.69 -15.99 -1.59
N THR A 93 2.61 -16.01 -2.38
CA THR A 93 1.42 -16.77 -1.98
C THR A 93 1.74 -18.26 -2.06
N ASN A 94 1.40 -19.01 -1.00
CA ASN A 94 1.40 -20.46 -1.03
C ASN A 94 -0.04 -20.96 -1.20
N GLY A 95 -0.32 -21.63 -2.32
CA GLY A 95 -1.65 -22.07 -2.73
C GLY A 95 -2.29 -21.15 -3.78
N THR A 96 -3.62 -21.20 -3.88
CA THR A 96 -4.40 -20.42 -4.87
C THR A 96 -5.10 -19.23 -4.21
N ALA A 97 -5.68 -18.33 -5.01
CA ALA A 97 -6.46 -17.20 -4.47
C ALA A 97 -7.67 -17.63 -3.61
N SER A 98 -8.21 -18.83 -3.86
CA SER A 98 -9.33 -19.45 -3.14
C SER A 98 -8.90 -20.38 -2.01
N ASP A 99 -7.69 -20.92 -2.07
CA ASP A 99 -7.17 -21.91 -1.13
C ASP A 99 -5.69 -21.65 -0.86
N TYR A 100 -5.41 -20.61 -0.07
CA TYR A 100 -4.06 -20.27 0.37
C TYR A 100 -3.89 -20.57 1.85
N VAL A 101 -2.75 -21.16 2.19
CA VAL A 101 -2.29 -21.26 3.58
C VAL A 101 -1.66 -19.93 4.01
N GLN A 102 -1.01 -19.24 3.07
CA GLN A 102 -0.38 -17.94 3.30
C GLN A 102 -0.58 -17.04 2.08
N LEU A 103 -1.29 -15.92 2.28
CA LEU A 103 -1.43 -14.89 1.26
C LEU A 103 -0.22 -13.96 1.27
N GLY A 104 0.46 -13.92 0.13
CA GLY A 104 1.61 -13.07 -0.13
C GLY A 104 1.39 -12.17 -1.34
N TYR A 105 2.11 -11.05 -1.39
CA TYR A 105 2.01 -10.06 -2.48
C TYR A 105 3.35 -9.79 -3.16
N LYS A 106 4.30 -10.72 -3.02
CA LYS A 106 5.59 -10.63 -3.71
C LYS A 106 5.39 -10.73 -5.22
N VAL A 107 5.95 -9.78 -5.95
CA VAL A 107 6.07 -9.83 -7.41
C VAL A 107 7.53 -10.12 -7.74
N PRO A 108 7.90 -11.37 -8.07
CA PRO A 108 9.29 -11.75 -8.25
C PRO A 108 9.88 -11.14 -9.51
N ASN A 109 11.19 -10.82 -9.47
CA ASN A 109 11.96 -10.30 -10.60
C ASN A 109 11.39 -8.97 -11.16
N GLN A 110 10.88 -8.12 -10.27
CA GLN A 110 10.32 -6.81 -10.57
C GLN A 110 10.81 -5.79 -9.53
N TRP A 111 10.37 -4.55 -9.65
CA TRP A 111 10.93 -3.40 -8.93
C TRP A 111 10.26 -3.14 -7.56
N GLN A 112 9.61 -4.14 -6.96
CA GLN A 112 8.86 -3.94 -5.72
C GLN A 112 9.78 -3.45 -4.60
N GLY A 113 9.51 -2.25 -4.07
CA GLY A 113 10.36 -1.61 -3.05
C GLY A 113 11.61 -0.92 -3.60
N THR A 114 11.71 -0.73 -4.90
CA THR A 114 12.83 -0.07 -5.59
C THR A 114 12.34 0.56 -6.91
N PHE A 115 13.24 1.03 -7.76
CA PHE A 115 12.92 1.66 -9.05
C PHE A 115 14.09 1.50 -10.04
N ASP A 116 13.81 1.66 -11.33
CA ASP A 116 14.79 1.57 -12.42
C ASP A 116 15.10 2.95 -12.98
N GLN A 117 16.29 3.47 -12.66
CA GLN A 117 16.85 4.76 -13.10
C GLN A 117 16.03 6.01 -12.79
N THR A 118 14.76 6.06 -13.17
CA THR A 118 13.83 7.17 -13.01
C THR A 118 12.67 6.79 -12.10
N LEU A 119 12.27 7.73 -11.23
CA LEU A 119 11.14 7.59 -10.33
C LEU A 119 10.16 8.72 -10.60
N LYS A 120 8.96 8.40 -11.10
CA LYS A 120 7.95 9.40 -11.49
C LYS A 120 6.80 9.49 -10.50
N ILE A 121 6.52 8.39 -9.81
CA ILE A 121 5.33 8.26 -8.97
C ILE A 121 5.72 7.72 -7.60
N LEU A 122 5.35 8.48 -6.57
CA LEU A 122 5.30 8.01 -5.19
C LEU A 122 3.86 7.91 -4.71
N GLY A 123 3.61 7.16 -3.64
CA GLY A 123 2.26 7.09 -3.13
C GLY A 123 2.06 6.25 -1.89
N ASP A 124 0.80 6.16 -1.48
CA ASP A 124 0.38 5.38 -0.32
C ASP A 124 -0.95 4.69 -0.56
N LYS A 125 -0.99 3.40 -0.23
CA LYS A 125 -2.23 2.64 -0.21
C LYS A 125 -2.89 2.78 1.16
N VAL A 126 -3.93 3.62 1.28
CA VAL A 126 -4.97 3.55 2.31
C VAL A 126 -6.35 3.95 1.78
N GLY A 127 -7.08 3.01 1.19
CA GLY A 127 -8.35 3.30 0.51
C GLY A 127 -9.38 4.07 1.36
N TRP A 128 -9.81 3.46 2.47
CA TRP A 128 -10.95 3.98 3.24
C TRP A 128 -10.63 5.27 3.99
N PHE A 129 -9.42 5.36 4.55
CA PHE A 129 -9.03 6.51 5.37
C PHE A 129 -8.78 7.73 4.49
N THR A 130 -8.09 7.57 3.36
CA THR A 130 -7.91 8.64 2.38
C THR A 130 -9.25 9.14 1.85
N ALA A 131 -10.18 8.24 1.52
CA ALA A 131 -11.52 8.63 1.09
C ALA A 131 -12.29 9.41 2.17
N ALA A 132 -12.23 8.96 3.43
CA ALA A 132 -12.86 9.64 4.56
C ALA A 132 -12.24 11.01 4.88
N LEU A 133 -10.94 11.17 4.62
CA LEU A 133 -10.24 12.43 4.81
C LEU A 133 -10.61 13.43 3.72
N LEU A 134 -10.61 13.00 2.45
CA LEU A 134 -10.90 13.85 1.29
C LEU A 134 -12.38 14.23 1.18
N SER A 135 -13.30 13.54 1.87
CA SER A 135 -14.69 13.99 1.98
C SER A 135 -14.85 15.28 2.78
N ARG A 136 -13.82 15.68 3.55
CA ARG A 136 -13.80 16.90 4.35
C ARG A 136 -12.98 17.98 3.64
N GLU A 137 -13.42 19.23 3.76
CA GLU A 137 -12.70 20.39 3.22
C GLU A 137 -11.24 20.43 3.69
N THR A 138 -11.04 20.25 4.99
CA THR A 138 -9.69 20.25 5.58
C THR A 138 -8.75 19.20 4.98
N GLY A 139 -9.27 18.05 4.55
CA GLY A 139 -8.47 17.03 3.87
C GLY A 139 -8.11 17.42 2.44
N ARG A 140 -9.04 18.06 1.72
CA ARG A 140 -8.81 18.59 0.36
C ARG A 140 -7.78 19.72 0.37
N SER A 141 -7.94 20.72 1.25
CA SER A 141 -6.95 21.80 1.38
C SER A 141 -5.56 21.30 1.81
N THR A 142 -5.49 20.23 2.62
CA THR A 142 -4.19 19.62 2.97
C THR A 142 -3.52 18.98 1.76
N LEU A 143 -4.29 18.32 0.89
CA LEU A 143 -3.74 17.75 -0.35
C LEU A 143 -3.29 18.86 -1.30
N GLU A 144 -4.08 19.92 -1.47
CA GLU A 144 -3.72 21.07 -2.32
C GLU A 144 -2.42 21.72 -1.85
N LEU A 145 -2.22 21.86 -0.54
CA LEU A 145 -0.97 22.39 0.02
C LEU A 145 0.22 21.46 -0.28
N LEU A 146 0.04 20.14 -0.12
CA LEU A 146 1.06 19.15 -0.46
C LEU A 146 1.44 19.21 -1.94
N GLU A 147 0.44 19.30 -2.83
CA GLU A 147 0.63 19.43 -4.27
C GLU A 147 1.43 20.70 -4.62
N TYR A 148 1.07 21.81 -3.98
CA TYR A 148 1.75 23.10 -4.16
C TYR A 148 3.20 23.07 -3.68
N GLU A 149 3.43 22.67 -2.43
CA GLU A 149 4.76 22.73 -1.80
C GLU A 149 5.76 21.74 -2.40
N TYR A 150 5.30 20.55 -2.80
CA TYR A 150 6.18 19.51 -3.33
C TYR A 150 6.17 19.41 -4.86
N HIS A 151 5.41 20.28 -5.53
CA HIS A 151 5.26 20.35 -6.99
C HIS A 151 4.84 19.00 -7.59
N VAL A 152 3.84 18.37 -6.99
CA VAL A 152 3.29 17.08 -7.41
C VAL A 152 1.80 17.18 -7.65
N LYS A 153 1.24 16.24 -8.41
CA LYS A 153 -0.19 16.09 -8.62
C LYS A 153 -0.73 14.84 -7.93
N GLY A 154 -1.78 15.01 -7.14
CA GLY A 154 -2.57 13.93 -6.58
C GLY A 154 -3.32 13.17 -7.67
N LYS A 155 -3.12 11.86 -7.74
CA LYS A 155 -3.90 10.96 -8.58
C LYS A 155 -4.50 9.85 -7.73
N PHE A 156 -5.66 9.35 -8.13
CA PHE A 156 -6.44 8.42 -7.33
C PHE A 156 -6.68 7.09 -8.04
N ILE A 157 -6.54 5.99 -7.30
CA ILE A 157 -6.98 4.66 -7.71
C ILE A 157 -8.13 4.22 -6.82
N HIS A 158 -9.26 3.90 -7.47
CA HIS A 158 -10.40 3.27 -6.82
C HIS A 158 -10.53 1.84 -7.32
N VAL A 159 -10.28 0.85 -6.45
CA VAL A 159 -10.51 -0.56 -6.81
C VAL A 159 -11.92 -0.96 -6.40
N ILE A 160 -12.72 -1.29 -7.39
CA ILE A 160 -14.12 -1.68 -7.22
C ILE A 160 -14.24 -3.20 -7.22
N ARG A 161 -15.04 -3.73 -6.29
CA ARG A 161 -15.50 -5.12 -6.26
C ARG A 161 -17.00 -5.13 -6.06
N ASN A 162 -17.63 -6.28 -6.32
CA ASN A 162 -19.02 -6.49 -5.93
C ASN A 162 -19.19 -6.14 -4.44
N PRO A 163 -20.10 -5.20 -4.08
CA PRO A 163 -20.26 -4.76 -2.69
C PRO A 163 -20.66 -5.91 -1.76
N PHE A 164 -21.40 -6.90 -2.24
CA PHE A 164 -21.77 -8.07 -1.44
C PHE A 164 -20.54 -8.90 -1.02
N ASP A 165 -19.51 -9.00 -1.86
CA ASP A 165 -18.24 -9.68 -1.51
C ASP A 165 -17.51 -8.96 -0.37
N ASN A 166 -17.49 -7.63 -0.43
CA ASN A 166 -16.84 -6.79 0.58
C ASN A 166 -17.58 -6.93 1.91
N ILE A 167 -18.91 -6.81 1.89
CA ILE A 167 -19.78 -6.96 3.07
C ILE A 167 -19.63 -8.37 3.67
N ALA A 168 -19.76 -9.43 2.86
CA ALA A 168 -19.59 -10.80 3.33
C ALA A 168 -18.19 -11.00 3.95
N THR A 169 -17.15 -10.48 3.31
CA THR A 169 -15.78 -10.55 3.83
C THR A 169 -15.62 -9.80 5.16
N MET A 170 -16.26 -8.64 5.31
CA MET A 170 -16.25 -7.86 6.55
C MET A 170 -17.02 -8.57 7.66
N ALA A 171 -18.21 -9.07 7.38
CA ALA A 171 -19.04 -9.85 8.32
C ALA A 171 -18.30 -11.09 8.82
N LEU A 172 -17.70 -11.88 7.92
CA LEU A 172 -16.90 -13.05 8.30
C LEU A 172 -15.71 -12.70 9.20
N ARG A 173 -15.11 -11.51 9.04
CA ARG A 173 -14.02 -11.05 9.92
C ARG A 173 -14.53 -10.56 11.27
N LEU A 174 -15.62 -9.79 11.30
CA LEU A 174 -16.22 -9.29 12.53
C LEU A 174 -16.68 -10.44 13.43
N LEU A 175 -17.26 -11.48 12.83
CA LEU A 175 -17.70 -12.68 13.52
C LEU A 175 -16.56 -13.67 13.79
N SER A 176 -15.31 -13.34 13.44
CA SER A 176 -14.14 -14.22 13.54
C SER A 176 -14.30 -15.59 12.86
N LEU A 177 -15.20 -15.68 11.88
CA LEU A 177 -15.45 -16.88 11.08
C LEU A 177 -14.38 -17.11 10.01
N ARG A 178 -13.48 -16.13 9.82
CA ARG A 178 -12.34 -16.23 8.91
C ARG A 178 -11.12 -16.82 9.62
N LEU A 179 -11.21 -18.11 9.92
CA LEU A 179 -10.04 -18.95 10.23
C LEU A 179 -9.61 -19.61 8.92
N GLY A 180 -8.30 -19.66 8.66
CA GLY A 180 -7.68 -20.34 7.51
C GLY A 180 -7.84 -21.86 7.57
N GLU A 181 -9.08 -22.32 7.59
CA GLU A 181 -9.55 -23.71 7.50
C GLU A 181 -10.90 -23.66 6.76
N HIS A 182 -10.88 -23.27 5.49
CA HIS A 182 -12.13 -23.03 4.76
C HIS A 182 -12.90 -24.32 4.46
N ALA A 183 -12.28 -25.50 4.57
CA ALA A 183 -12.96 -26.79 4.37
C ALA A 183 -13.46 -27.46 5.66
N GLU A 184 -12.69 -27.43 6.75
CA GLU A 184 -13.05 -28.22 7.96
C GLU A 184 -14.07 -27.53 8.87
N LYS A 185 -13.94 -26.22 9.12
CA LYS A 185 -14.84 -25.52 10.05
C LYS A 185 -16.26 -25.37 9.52
N VAL A 186 -16.42 -25.14 8.22
CA VAL A 186 -17.74 -25.08 7.57
C VAL A 186 -18.45 -26.43 7.66
N ARG A 187 -17.74 -27.55 7.44
CA ARG A 187 -18.27 -28.90 7.63
C ARG A 187 -18.67 -29.19 9.08
N ARG A 188 -17.88 -28.71 10.06
CA ARG A 188 -18.15 -28.90 11.49
C ARG A 188 -19.40 -28.14 11.97
N HIS A 189 -19.56 -26.89 11.55
CA HIS A 189 -20.72 -26.06 11.90
C HIS A 189 -22.01 -26.50 11.19
N ALA A 190 -21.92 -26.96 9.94
CA ALA A 190 -23.06 -27.51 9.22
C ALA A 190 -23.58 -28.81 9.86
N ARG A 191 -22.70 -29.63 10.46
CA ARG A 191 -23.08 -30.85 11.19
C ARG A 191 -23.68 -30.59 12.58
N GLN A 192 -23.36 -29.47 13.23
CA GLN A 192 -23.93 -29.13 14.55
C GLN A 192 -25.35 -28.54 14.48
N LYS A 193 -25.87 -28.23 13.28
CA LYS A 193 -27.24 -27.74 13.07
C LYS A 193 -28.21 -28.82 12.56
N VAL A 194 -27.77 -30.08 12.56
CA VAL A 194 -28.61 -31.25 12.22
C VAL A 194 -28.64 -32.18 13.43
N ILE A 195 -29.12 -31.67 14.56
CA ILE A 195 -29.73 -32.43 15.68
C ILE A 195 -30.83 -31.53 16.23
#